data_AF-A0A969FHX7-F1
#
_entry.id   AF-A0A969FHX7-F1
#
_cell.length_a   1.000
_cell.length_b   1.000
_cell.length_c   1.000
_cell.angle_alpha   90.00
_cell.angle_beta   90.00
_cell.angle_gamma   90.00
#
_symmetry.space_group_name_H-M   'P 1'
#
loop_
_entity.id
_entity.type
_entity.pdbx_description
1 polymer ?
#
loop_
_entity_poly.entity_id
_entity_poly.type
_entity_poly.pdbx_seq_one_letter_code
_entity_poly.pdbx_strand_id
1 'polypeptide(L)'
;MTIKELLERYASGQRDFGDLNLTESNLSRVVLSHANLSHAILSIANLSGADLVGTNLSYARMNVARLSGANLEGANLEGAILNVANMIRAKFDRASLDRASLVRAEMIRSSLIAASLIEADLSTADMRESCLDQVIASSANFSETDLRSSSIIGGDLSGANLTGSDLSKSNLTGSDLSRCEMRHAQLRRANLSGVNLRGANLRWADLSGANLRWADLSKAKLSGANLIGADLSHSSLLETSFVHADLTQANLVRADWEGADLSGATLTGAKMFGVSRFHLRTQGMACEWVDISPNSDHSQVCRFTPENFQKFFNQTPPIVQIAIDRPIDCEANLALAKIYQAIAQENSEAIEPPSIEADYRRTILRFRVETDDRLFPMLFAAILPFADARATHQAMSQTIRLIQSKSNELLGVKEANQAAKLSVSLLQTLRRIAPLQQKIQPILSHFNVDFLNAPTQTSLRNSSDLRLQIYGNPRFGKRFLDAMELDTIPALLRTKGEPIVPTARETLDFVQGFYSLDQLMS
;
A
#
# COMPACT_ATOMS: atom_id res chain seq x y z
N MET A 1 -15.89 9.75 56.72
CA MET A 1 -16.73 8.53 56.74
C MET A 1 -15.82 7.33 56.96
N THR A 2 -16.19 6.38 57.80
CA THR A 2 -15.40 5.14 57.97
C THR A 2 -15.68 4.14 56.83
N ILE A 3 -14.78 3.19 56.58
CA ILE A 3 -15.01 2.13 55.56
C ILE A 3 -16.24 1.30 55.91
N LYS A 4 -16.43 0.97 57.19
CA LYS A 4 -17.60 0.23 57.66
C LYS A 4 -18.90 0.96 57.33
N GLU A 5 -18.93 2.26 57.61
CA GLU A 5 -20.08 3.12 57.31
C GLU A 5 -20.35 3.23 55.80
N LEU A 6 -19.29 3.30 54.98
CA LEU A 6 -19.41 3.25 53.52
C LEU A 6 -20.11 1.97 53.05
N LEU A 7 -19.65 0.82 53.55
CA LEU A 7 -20.18 -0.49 53.16
C LEU A 7 -21.61 -0.72 53.66
N GLU A 8 -21.95 -0.25 54.86
CA GLU A 8 -23.31 -0.30 55.39
C GLU A 8 -24.28 0.55 54.55
N ARG A 9 -23.87 1.77 54.17
CA ARG A 9 -24.64 2.64 53.27
C ARG A 9 -24.78 2.04 51.87
N TYR A 10 -23.72 1.43 51.34
CA TYR A 10 -23.78 0.73 50.06
C TYR A 10 -24.77 -0.46 50.12
N ALA A 11 -24.71 -1.25 51.20
CA ALA A 11 -25.62 -2.36 51.44
C ALA A 11 -27.08 -1.90 51.62
N SER A 12 -27.31 -0.69 52.14
CA SER A 12 -28.65 -0.09 52.25
C SER A 12 -29.17 0.51 50.94
N GLY A 13 -28.45 0.37 49.84
CA GLY A 13 -28.85 0.85 48.51
C GLY A 13 -28.32 2.24 48.14
N GLN A 14 -27.59 2.93 49.03
CA GLN A 14 -26.91 4.17 48.65
C GLN A 14 -25.85 3.86 47.58
N ARG A 15 -25.78 4.68 46.54
CA ARG A 15 -24.76 4.57 45.49
C ARG A 15 -23.89 5.80 45.38
N ASP A 16 -24.32 6.95 45.91
CA ASP A 16 -23.55 8.18 45.82
C ASP A 16 -22.56 8.34 46.97
N PHE A 17 -21.28 8.36 46.60
CA PHE A 17 -20.10 8.41 47.43
C PHE A 17 -19.04 9.35 46.80
N GLY A 18 -19.48 10.34 46.01
CA GLY A 18 -18.61 11.34 45.41
C GLY A 18 -17.81 12.14 46.44
N ASP A 19 -16.66 12.67 46.01
CA ASP A 19 -15.78 13.56 46.79
C ASP A 19 -15.21 12.98 48.10
N LEU A 20 -15.44 11.70 48.37
CA LEU A 20 -14.96 11.09 49.59
C LEU A 20 -13.43 11.03 49.64
N ASN A 21 -12.90 11.34 50.82
CA ASN A 21 -11.52 11.04 51.12
C ASN A 21 -11.39 9.63 51.72
N LEU A 22 -10.81 8.74 50.93
CA LEU A 22 -10.53 7.33 51.21
C LEU A 22 -9.02 7.05 51.03
N THR A 23 -8.18 8.06 51.25
CA THR A 23 -6.71 7.95 51.21
C THR A 23 -6.24 6.85 52.17
N GLU A 24 -5.30 6.02 51.71
CA GLU A 24 -4.72 4.90 52.49
C GLU A 24 -5.73 3.86 52.99
N SER A 25 -6.98 3.91 52.52
CA SER A 25 -8.01 2.99 52.95
C SER A 25 -7.78 1.58 52.41
N ASN A 26 -8.20 0.57 53.18
CA ASN A 26 -8.19 -0.81 52.73
C ASN A 26 -9.58 -1.23 52.22
N LEU A 27 -9.74 -1.21 50.91
CA LEU A 27 -10.93 -1.58 50.15
C LEU A 27 -10.67 -2.86 49.33
N SER A 28 -9.79 -3.75 49.79
CA SER A 28 -9.48 -4.97 49.05
C SER A 28 -10.71 -5.87 48.96
N ARG A 29 -11.01 -6.40 47.77
CA ARG A 29 -12.13 -7.32 47.51
C ARG A 29 -13.52 -6.78 47.89
N VAL A 30 -13.66 -5.48 48.06
CA VAL A 30 -14.99 -4.88 48.27
C VAL A 30 -15.80 -4.99 46.99
N VAL A 31 -17.12 -4.97 47.13
CA VAL A 31 -18.06 -4.84 46.02
C VAL A 31 -18.65 -3.45 46.08
N LEU A 32 -18.32 -2.62 45.10
CA LEU A 32 -18.81 -1.25 44.92
C LEU A 32 -19.26 -1.02 43.48
N SER A 33 -19.73 -2.07 42.81
CA SER A 33 -20.24 -2.01 41.44
C SER A 33 -21.37 -0.97 41.34
N HIS A 34 -21.34 -0.17 40.29
CA HIS A 34 -22.27 0.94 40.02
C HIS A 34 -22.34 2.02 41.12
N ALA A 35 -21.37 2.07 42.03
CA ALA A 35 -21.24 3.20 42.95
C ALA A 35 -20.74 4.44 42.20
N ASN A 36 -21.12 5.63 42.68
CA ASN A 36 -20.53 6.89 42.28
C ASN A 36 -19.43 7.27 43.27
N LEU A 37 -18.19 7.20 42.83
CA LEU A 37 -16.97 7.63 43.52
C LEU A 37 -16.27 8.76 42.72
N SER A 38 -17.04 9.54 41.96
CA SER A 38 -16.50 10.69 41.20
C SER A 38 -15.76 11.65 42.13
N HIS A 39 -14.62 12.17 41.69
CA HIS A 39 -13.76 13.09 42.45
C HIS A 39 -13.22 12.54 43.79
N ALA A 40 -13.48 11.27 44.13
CA ALA A 40 -12.99 10.69 45.37
C ALA A 40 -11.45 10.67 45.42
N ILE A 41 -10.90 10.81 46.61
CA ILE A 41 -9.46 10.70 46.87
C ILE A 41 -9.19 9.30 47.40
N LEU A 42 -8.64 8.46 46.54
CA LEU A 42 -8.28 7.06 46.76
C LEU A 42 -6.75 6.85 46.63
N SER A 43 -5.97 7.91 46.79
CA SER A 43 -4.50 7.83 46.75
C SER A 43 -4.00 6.82 47.79
N ILE A 44 -3.09 5.94 47.38
CA ILE A 44 -2.49 4.88 48.23
C ILE A 44 -3.53 3.85 48.74
N ALA A 45 -4.80 3.93 48.32
CA ALA A 45 -5.82 2.98 48.72
C ALA A 45 -5.54 1.57 48.17
N ASN A 46 -5.86 0.55 48.96
CA ASN A 46 -5.79 -0.83 48.52
C ASN A 46 -7.16 -1.28 48.00
N LEU A 47 -7.33 -1.33 46.69
CA LEU A 47 -8.50 -1.83 45.96
C LEU A 47 -8.21 -3.20 45.30
N SER A 48 -7.19 -3.93 45.77
CA SER A 48 -6.78 -5.20 45.14
C SER A 48 -7.94 -6.20 45.13
N GLY A 49 -8.27 -6.72 43.95
CA GLY A 49 -9.38 -7.65 43.74
C GLY A 49 -10.77 -7.07 44.01
N ALA A 50 -10.93 -5.76 44.14
CA ALA A 50 -12.24 -5.13 44.30
C ALA A 50 -13.10 -5.29 43.03
N ASP A 51 -14.41 -5.41 43.21
CA ASP A 51 -15.41 -5.34 42.14
C ASP A 51 -15.95 -3.91 42.05
N LEU A 52 -15.57 -3.24 40.97
CA LEU A 52 -15.88 -1.85 40.63
C LEU A 52 -16.56 -1.79 39.24
N VAL A 53 -17.29 -2.83 38.86
CA VAL A 53 -18.00 -2.89 37.57
C VAL A 53 -18.96 -1.71 37.45
N GLY A 54 -18.85 -0.96 36.36
CA GLY A 54 -19.72 0.19 36.08
C GLY A 54 -19.67 1.30 37.13
N THR A 55 -18.67 1.31 38.01
CA THR A 55 -18.48 2.36 39.01
C THR A 55 -18.07 3.66 38.32
N ASN A 56 -18.61 4.79 38.76
CA ASN A 56 -18.15 6.09 38.32
C ASN A 56 -16.97 6.56 39.19
N LEU A 57 -15.78 6.59 38.63
CA LEU A 57 -14.52 7.06 39.19
C LEU A 57 -13.99 8.27 38.43
N SER A 58 -14.85 9.00 37.70
CA SER A 58 -14.43 10.16 36.93
C SER A 58 -13.74 11.19 37.84
N TYR A 59 -12.60 11.70 37.38
CA TYR A 59 -11.76 12.66 38.10
C TYR A 59 -11.30 12.21 39.50
N ALA A 60 -11.39 10.91 39.82
CA ALA A 60 -10.89 10.37 41.07
C ALA A 60 -9.36 10.44 41.12
N ARG A 61 -8.81 10.71 42.31
CA ARG A 61 -7.37 10.71 42.55
C ARG A 61 -6.95 9.36 43.12
N MET A 62 -6.22 8.58 42.36
CA MET A 62 -5.85 7.19 42.64
C MET A 62 -4.34 6.97 42.51
N ASN A 63 -3.54 8.01 42.74
CA ASN A 63 -2.07 7.92 42.69
C ASN A 63 -1.57 6.83 43.63
N VAL A 64 -0.68 5.96 43.14
CA VAL A 64 -0.08 4.86 43.92
C VAL A 64 -1.12 3.87 44.49
N ALA A 65 -2.36 3.89 43.99
CA ALA A 65 -3.39 2.95 44.44
C ALA A 65 -3.03 1.52 43.99
N ARG A 66 -3.44 0.53 44.78
CA ARG A 66 -3.26 -0.89 44.47
C ARG A 66 -4.56 -1.48 43.97
N LEU A 67 -4.63 -1.78 42.69
CA LEU A 67 -5.79 -2.32 41.97
C LEU A 67 -5.48 -3.69 41.35
N SER A 68 -4.46 -4.41 41.84
CA SER A 68 -4.08 -5.69 41.26
C SER A 68 -5.28 -6.65 41.23
N GLY A 69 -5.63 -7.15 40.04
CA GLY A 69 -6.77 -8.05 39.84
C GLY A 69 -8.16 -7.43 40.09
N ALA A 70 -8.28 -6.11 40.24
CA ALA A 70 -9.57 -5.45 40.38
C ALA A 70 -10.40 -5.54 39.09
N ASN A 71 -11.72 -5.60 39.21
CA ASN A 71 -12.65 -5.60 38.09
C ASN A 71 -13.27 -4.21 37.92
N LEU A 72 -12.87 -3.50 36.87
CA LEU A 72 -13.37 -2.18 36.48
C LEU A 72 -14.07 -2.23 35.12
N GLU A 73 -14.63 -3.38 34.74
CA GLU A 73 -15.39 -3.53 33.49
C GLU A 73 -16.51 -2.48 33.41
N GLY A 74 -16.56 -1.73 32.31
CA GLY A 74 -17.55 -0.67 32.08
C GLY A 74 -17.47 0.52 33.04
N ALA A 75 -16.44 0.63 33.87
CA ALA A 75 -16.28 1.76 34.79
C ALA A 75 -15.99 3.07 34.03
N ASN A 76 -16.39 4.20 34.60
CA ASN A 76 -16.01 5.51 34.10
C ASN A 76 -14.82 6.05 34.90
N LEU A 77 -13.65 6.15 34.29
CA LEU A 77 -12.42 6.74 34.82
C LEU A 77 -11.99 7.99 34.04
N GLU A 78 -12.93 8.67 33.37
CA GLU A 78 -12.63 9.90 32.64
C GLU A 78 -11.89 10.91 33.53
N GLY A 79 -10.72 11.37 33.09
CA GLY A 79 -9.91 12.34 33.82
C GLY A 79 -9.35 11.85 35.16
N ALA A 80 -9.45 10.55 35.47
CA ALA A 80 -8.90 10.00 36.71
C ALA A 80 -7.37 10.04 36.71
N ILE A 81 -6.78 10.17 37.90
CA ILE A 81 -5.33 10.24 38.08
C ILE A 81 -4.84 8.96 38.74
N LEU A 82 -4.23 8.07 37.95
CA LEU A 82 -3.78 6.72 38.28
C LEU A 82 -2.25 6.60 38.19
N ASN A 83 -1.52 7.70 38.32
CA ASN A 83 -0.07 7.70 38.19
C ASN A 83 0.58 6.76 39.22
N VAL A 84 1.52 5.94 38.76
CA VAL A 84 2.23 4.94 39.57
C VAL A 84 1.29 3.92 40.24
N ALA A 85 0.03 3.79 39.79
CA ALA A 85 -0.90 2.80 40.33
C ALA A 85 -0.50 1.39 39.87
N ASN A 86 -0.70 0.40 40.75
CA ASN A 86 -0.51 -1.01 40.40
C ASN A 86 -1.84 -1.61 39.97
N MET A 87 -1.99 -1.86 38.67
CA MET A 87 -3.17 -2.41 38.01
C MET A 87 -2.83 -3.74 37.32
N ILE A 88 -1.86 -4.48 37.85
CA ILE A 88 -1.46 -5.79 37.31
C ILE A 88 -2.68 -6.71 37.30
N ARG A 89 -3.00 -7.29 36.13
CA ARG A 89 -4.16 -8.16 35.92
C ARG A 89 -5.53 -7.53 36.20
N ALA A 90 -5.61 -6.21 36.31
CA ALA A 90 -6.90 -5.53 36.43
C ALA A 90 -7.67 -5.61 35.09
N LYS A 91 -9.01 -5.57 35.18
CA LYS A 91 -9.90 -5.59 34.02
C LYS A 91 -10.53 -4.22 33.83
N PHE A 92 -10.40 -3.65 32.65
CA PHE A 92 -10.96 -2.37 32.21
C PHE A 92 -11.77 -2.55 30.92
N ASP A 93 -12.24 -3.76 30.65
CA ASP A 93 -12.98 -4.04 29.42
C ASP A 93 -14.17 -3.08 29.32
N ARG A 94 -14.30 -2.39 28.19
CA ARG A 94 -15.33 -1.37 27.93
C ARG A 94 -15.36 -0.20 28.93
N ALA A 95 -14.33 -0.01 29.74
CA ALA A 95 -14.22 1.17 30.60
C ALA A 95 -13.87 2.42 29.78
N SER A 96 -14.28 3.59 30.26
CA SER A 96 -13.76 4.87 29.73
C SER A 96 -12.63 5.34 30.63
N LEU A 97 -11.46 5.58 30.04
CA LEU A 97 -10.27 6.17 30.65
C LEU A 97 -9.87 7.42 29.88
N ASP A 98 -10.84 8.08 29.24
CA ASP A 98 -10.57 9.25 28.40
C ASP A 98 -9.92 10.36 29.23
N ARG A 99 -8.84 10.94 28.72
CA ARG A 99 -8.02 11.95 29.42
C ARG A 99 -7.49 11.50 30.80
N ALA A 100 -7.51 10.21 31.11
CA ALA A 100 -6.95 9.71 32.36
C ALA A 100 -5.41 9.81 32.34
N SER A 101 -4.81 10.03 33.51
CA SER A 101 -3.36 10.05 33.68
C SER A 101 -2.91 8.73 34.31
N LEU A 102 -2.17 7.93 33.55
CA LEU A 102 -1.69 6.58 33.86
C LEU A 102 -0.14 6.55 33.81
N VAL A 103 0.50 7.69 34.06
CA VAL A 103 1.95 7.86 33.94
C VAL A 103 2.67 6.90 34.88
N ARG A 104 3.60 6.11 34.34
CA ARG A 104 4.37 5.09 35.07
C ARG A 104 3.49 4.04 35.77
N ALA A 105 2.26 3.83 35.33
CA ALA A 105 1.40 2.81 35.90
C ALA A 105 1.87 1.39 35.55
N GLU A 106 1.63 0.44 36.45
CA GLU A 106 1.93 -0.98 36.21
C GLU A 106 0.65 -1.70 35.78
N MET A 107 0.53 -2.01 34.49
CA MET A 107 -0.66 -2.62 33.88
C MET A 107 -0.35 -3.98 33.22
N ILE A 108 0.68 -4.68 33.70
CA ILE A 108 1.12 -5.98 33.18
C ILE A 108 -0.05 -6.96 33.20
N ARG A 109 -0.32 -7.61 32.06
CA ARG A 109 -1.42 -8.58 31.87
C ARG A 109 -2.81 -8.03 32.23
N SER A 110 -3.00 -6.72 32.17
CA SER A 110 -4.33 -6.11 32.30
C SER A 110 -5.16 -6.34 31.02
N SER A 111 -6.47 -6.24 31.15
CA SER A 111 -7.41 -6.30 30.03
C SER A 111 -8.06 -4.93 29.85
N LEU A 112 -8.06 -4.42 28.62
CA LEU A 112 -8.63 -3.15 28.18
C LEU A 112 -9.44 -3.36 26.89
N ILE A 113 -10.08 -4.52 26.76
CA ILE A 113 -10.77 -4.89 25.52
C ILE A 113 -11.92 -3.90 25.30
N ALA A 114 -11.93 -3.26 24.13
CA ALA A 114 -12.90 -2.22 23.77
C ALA A 114 -13.01 -1.07 24.78
N ALA A 115 -11.94 -0.81 25.57
CA ALA A 115 -11.87 0.36 26.44
C ALA A 115 -11.64 1.64 25.62
N SER A 116 -12.04 2.78 26.17
CA SER A 116 -11.72 4.10 25.61
C SER A 116 -10.55 4.72 26.40
N LEU A 117 -9.55 5.22 25.70
CA LEU A 117 -8.32 5.84 26.20
C LEU A 117 -8.05 7.14 25.42
N ILE A 118 -9.09 7.79 24.90
CA ILE A 118 -8.92 8.97 24.04
C ILE A 118 -8.19 10.05 24.83
N GLU A 119 -7.08 10.55 24.28
CA GLU A 119 -6.20 11.55 24.91
C GLU A 119 -5.66 11.14 26.31
N ALA A 120 -5.70 9.86 26.67
CA ALA A 120 -5.13 9.37 27.92
C ALA A 120 -3.59 9.45 27.90
N ASP A 121 -2.98 9.68 29.06
CA ASP A 121 -1.53 9.71 29.21
C ASP A 121 -1.00 8.45 29.88
N LEU A 122 -0.48 7.52 29.09
CA LEU A 122 0.13 6.27 29.52
C LEU A 122 1.66 6.31 29.44
N SER A 123 2.25 7.51 29.34
CA SER A 123 3.70 7.64 29.17
C SER A 123 4.47 6.85 30.24
N THR A 124 5.48 6.11 29.80
CA THR A 124 6.35 5.25 30.62
C THR A 124 5.61 4.16 31.43
N ALA A 125 4.36 3.84 31.09
CA ALA A 125 3.63 2.74 31.72
C ALA A 125 4.21 1.37 31.30
N ASP A 126 4.04 0.38 32.17
CA ASP A 126 4.37 -1.01 31.88
C ASP A 126 3.11 -1.80 31.56
N MET A 127 2.92 -2.09 30.27
CA MET A 127 1.74 -2.75 29.72
C MET A 127 2.10 -4.10 29.08
N ARG A 128 3.18 -4.74 29.53
CA ARG A 128 3.60 -6.05 29.00
C ARG A 128 2.50 -7.09 29.09
N GLU A 129 2.32 -7.86 28.01
CA GLU A 129 1.36 -8.95 27.91
C GLU A 129 -0.10 -8.52 28.20
N SER A 130 -0.43 -7.23 28.08
CA SER A 130 -1.80 -6.72 28.23
C SER A 130 -2.63 -6.96 26.96
N CYS A 131 -3.95 -6.96 27.11
CA CYS A 131 -4.90 -7.08 26.01
C CYS A 131 -5.63 -5.75 25.80
N LEU A 132 -5.43 -5.11 24.67
CA LEU A 132 -6.03 -3.86 24.22
C LEU A 132 -6.80 -4.08 22.90
N ASP A 133 -7.34 -5.28 22.69
CA ASP A 133 -8.08 -5.58 21.46
C ASP A 133 -9.30 -4.64 21.34
N GLN A 134 -9.50 -4.07 20.16
CA GLN A 134 -10.57 -3.11 19.84
C GLN A 134 -10.57 -1.84 20.71
N VAL A 135 -9.45 -1.51 21.36
CA VAL A 135 -9.32 -0.28 22.16
C VAL A 135 -9.51 0.96 21.28
N ILE A 136 -10.05 2.03 21.86
CA ILE A 136 -10.15 3.35 21.23
C ILE A 136 -9.18 4.29 21.96
N ALA A 137 -7.98 4.45 21.44
CA ALA A 137 -6.89 5.22 22.04
C ALA A 137 -6.36 6.31 21.09
N SER A 138 -7.26 6.90 20.30
CA SER A 138 -6.89 8.00 19.39
C SER A 138 -6.30 9.17 20.17
N SER A 139 -5.20 9.71 19.66
CA SER A 139 -4.42 10.80 20.28
C SER A 139 -3.90 10.52 21.71
N ALA A 140 -3.91 9.26 22.17
CA ALA A 140 -3.32 8.90 23.46
C ALA A 140 -1.79 9.02 23.46
N ASN A 141 -1.20 9.22 24.64
CA ASN A 141 0.24 9.27 24.82
C ASN A 141 0.75 7.93 25.38
N PHE A 142 1.39 7.14 24.54
CA PHE A 142 2.11 5.90 24.86
C PHE A 142 3.64 6.07 24.76
N SER A 143 4.16 7.30 24.86
CA SER A 143 5.61 7.53 24.78
C SER A 143 6.36 6.70 25.83
N GLU A 144 7.44 6.04 25.41
CA GLU A 144 8.29 5.20 26.26
C GLU A 144 7.54 4.08 27.02
N THR A 145 6.35 3.69 26.56
CA THR A 145 5.55 2.61 27.16
C THR A 145 6.10 1.25 26.77
N ASP A 146 6.14 0.31 27.72
CA ASP A 146 6.48 -1.09 27.45
C ASP A 146 5.20 -1.88 27.10
N LEU A 147 4.98 -2.12 25.81
CA LEU A 147 3.87 -2.88 25.24
C LEU A 147 4.34 -4.25 24.70
N ARG A 148 5.47 -4.78 25.18
CA ARG A 148 5.99 -6.04 24.66
C ARG A 148 4.98 -7.17 24.83
N SER A 149 4.83 -7.95 23.76
CA SER A 149 3.91 -9.11 23.73
C SER A 149 2.46 -8.79 24.08
N SER A 150 2.03 -7.53 23.94
CA SER A 150 0.62 -7.15 24.09
C SER A 150 -0.20 -7.55 22.85
N SER A 151 -1.53 -7.58 23.01
CA SER A 151 -2.49 -7.69 21.91
C SER A 151 -3.23 -6.38 21.75
N ILE A 152 -3.32 -5.85 20.53
CA ILE A 152 -3.98 -4.57 20.20
C ILE A 152 -4.81 -4.76 18.92
N ILE A 153 -5.39 -5.94 18.72
CA ILE A 153 -6.02 -6.33 17.45
C ILE A 153 -7.21 -5.43 17.17
N GLY A 154 -7.23 -4.80 15.98
CA GLY A 154 -8.33 -3.92 15.56
C GLY A 154 -8.53 -2.67 16.43
N GLY A 155 -7.54 -2.29 17.25
CA GLY A 155 -7.59 -1.06 18.03
C GLY A 155 -7.40 0.19 17.16
N ASP A 156 -8.00 1.29 17.55
CA ASP A 156 -7.78 2.62 16.99
C ASP A 156 -6.76 3.38 17.85
N LEU A 157 -5.56 3.59 17.33
CA LEU A 157 -4.50 4.39 17.93
C LEU A 157 -4.19 5.61 17.05
N SER A 158 -5.11 6.02 16.18
CA SER A 158 -4.86 7.09 15.22
C SER A 158 -4.37 8.37 15.89
N GLY A 159 -3.27 8.93 15.39
CA GLY A 159 -2.62 10.12 15.95
C GLY A 159 -1.96 9.95 17.32
N ALA A 160 -1.87 8.73 17.87
CA ALA A 160 -1.22 8.50 19.16
C ALA A 160 0.29 8.79 19.12
N ASN A 161 0.85 9.13 20.28
CA ASN A 161 2.29 9.26 20.46
C ASN A 161 2.87 7.96 21.04
N LEU A 162 3.62 7.21 20.24
CA LEU A 162 4.30 5.97 20.58
C LEU A 162 5.83 6.12 20.52
N THR A 163 6.34 7.35 20.64
CA THR A 163 7.78 7.65 20.57
C THR A 163 8.55 6.84 21.61
N GLY A 164 9.55 6.06 21.17
CA GLY A 164 10.39 5.24 22.04
C GLY A 164 9.68 4.06 22.72
N SER A 165 8.42 3.78 22.39
CA SER A 165 7.69 2.63 22.96
C SER A 165 8.27 1.29 22.50
N ASP A 166 8.15 0.26 23.35
CA ASP A 166 8.53 -1.10 23.00
C ASP A 166 7.31 -1.98 22.73
N LEU A 167 7.06 -2.23 21.45
CA LEU A 167 6.00 -3.08 20.89
C LEU A 167 6.57 -4.42 20.39
N SER A 168 7.76 -4.83 20.86
CA SER A 168 8.39 -6.05 20.36
C SER A 168 7.49 -7.27 20.61
N LYS A 169 7.27 -8.07 19.57
CA LYS A 169 6.39 -9.26 19.57
C LYS A 169 4.92 -9.01 19.90
N SER A 170 4.45 -7.76 19.90
CA SER A 170 3.02 -7.49 20.07
C SER A 170 2.22 -7.84 18.80
N ASN A 171 0.91 -7.96 18.95
CA ASN A 171 -0.02 -8.22 17.85
C ASN A 171 -0.92 -7.01 17.61
N LEU A 172 -0.69 -6.28 16.52
CA LEU A 172 -1.47 -5.13 16.07
C LEU A 172 -2.20 -5.43 14.75
N THR A 173 -2.65 -6.68 14.57
CA THR A 173 -3.35 -7.06 13.33
C THR A 173 -4.59 -6.19 13.12
N GLY A 174 -4.69 -5.56 11.95
CA GLY A 174 -5.85 -4.75 11.56
C GLY A 174 -6.06 -3.46 12.36
N SER A 175 -5.10 -3.04 13.18
CA SER A 175 -5.20 -1.81 13.97
C SER A 175 -5.02 -0.55 13.12
N ASP A 176 -5.54 0.58 13.58
CA ASP A 176 -5.28 1.90 12.99
C ASP A 176 -4.17 2.63 13.76
N LEU A 177 -3.02 2.81 13.13
CA LEU A 177 -1.90 3.63 13.60
C LEU A 177 -1.63 4.80 12.64
N SER A 178 -2.62 5.23 11.87
CA SER A 178 -2.47 6.33 10.94
C SER A 178 -2.05 7.60 11.67
N ARG A 179 -1.10 8.34 11.07
CA ARG A 179 -0.55 9.60 11.60
C ARG A 179 0.06 9.51 13.01
N CYS A 180 0.39 8.32 13.51
CA CYS A 180 1.09 8.17 14.80
C CYS A 180 2.52 8.72 14.75
N GLU A 181 3.00 9.24 15.89
CA GLU A 181 4.43 9.48 16.11
C GLU A 181 5.06 8.24 16.73
N MET A 182 5.91 7.54 15.98
CA MET A 182 6.54 6.27 16.35
C MET A 182 8.07 6.34 16.22
N ARG A 183 8.66 7.52 16.41
CA ARG A 183 10.12 7.69 16.34
C ARG A 183 10.79 6.81 17.38
N HIS A 184 11.86 6.10 17.00
CA HIS A 184 12.59 5.18 17.87
C HIS A 184 11.79 4.00 18.45
N ALA A 185 10.55 3.76 18.00
CA ALA A 185 9.75 2.65 18.48
C ALA A 185 10.41 1.29 18.17
N GLN A 186 10.31 0.34 19.10
CA GLN A 186 10.79 -1.03 18.91
C GLN A 186 9.62 -1.92 18.49
N LEU A 187 9.62 -2.40 17.25
CA LEU A 187 8.58 -3.24 16.64
C LEU A 187 9.15 -4.60 16.22
N ARG A 188 10.26 -5.02 16.83
CA ARG A 188 10.96 -6.26 16.47
C ARG A 188 10.02 -7.45 16.55
N ARG A 189 9.86 -8.17 15.43
CA ARG A 189 8.96 -9.33 15.31
C ARG A 189 7.50 -9.04 15.72
N ALA A 190 7.05 -7.80 15.67
CA ALA A 190 5.65 -7.46 15.88
C ALA A 190 4.81 -7.98 14.70
N ASN A 191 3.56 -8.36 14.97
CA ASN A 191 2.59 -8.70 13.95
C ASN A 191 1.75 -7.46 13.61
N LEU A 192 2.05 -6.85 12.47
CA LEU A 192 1.43 -5.65 11.90
C LEU A 192 0.63 -5.97 10.62
N SER A 193 0.14 -7.22 10.49
CA SER A 193 -0.60 -7.62 9.29
C SER A 193 -1.88 -6.79 9.14
N GLY A 194 -2.09 -6.23 7.95
CA GLY A 194 -3.29 -5.42 7.63
C GLY A 194 -3.40 -4.11 8.42
N VAL A 195 -2.32 -3.65 9.05
CA VAL A 195 -2.32 -2.42 9.84
C VAL A 195 -2.41 -1.18 8.95
N ASN A 196 -3.11 -0.14 9.40
CA ASN A 196 -3.08 1.18 8.77
C ASN A 196 -1.99 2.05 9.42
N LEU A 197 -0.89 2.30 8.71
CA LEU A 197 0.23 3.16 9.11
C LEU A 197 0.33 4.42 8.24
N ARG A 198 -0.75 4.80 7.54
CA ARG A 198 -0.74 5.92 6.59
C ARG A 198 -0.26 7.20 7.26
N GLY A 199 0.80 7.79 6.71
CA GLY A 199 1.39 9.04 7.20
C GLY A 199 2.06 8.96 8.58
N ALA A 200 2.22 7.76 9.17
CA ALA A 200 2.91 7.59 10.45
C ALA A 200 4.41 7.95 10.35
N ASN A 201 4.98 8.41 11.47
CA ASN A 201 6.39 8.76 11.56
C ASN A 201 7.17 7.68 12.32
N LEU A 202 7.78 6.76 11.57
CA LEU A 202 8.56 5.62 12.02
C LEU A 202 10.08 5.86 11.89
N ARG A 203 10.53 7.12 11.91
CA ARG A 203 11.97 7.41 11.77
C ARG A 203 12.77 6.75 12.89
N TRP A 204 13.85 6.08 12.50
CA TRP A 204 14.72 5.32 13.40
C TRP A 204 14.01 4.22 14.21
N ALA A 205 12.83 3.78 13.77
CA ALA A 205 12.15 2.64 14.38
C ALA A 205 12.82 1.32 13.99
N ASP A 206 12.69 0.31 14.85
CA ASP A 206 13.19 -1.04 14.59
C ASP A 206 12.05 -2.00 14.28
N LEU A 207 11.84 -2.29 13.00
CA LEU A 207 10.86 -3.24 12.48
C LEU A 207 11.52 -4.56 12.05
N SER A 208 12.71 -4.91 12.56
CA SER A 208 13.41 -6.12 12.13
C SER A 208 12.58 -7.38 12.39
N GLY A 209 12.38 -8.16 11.33
CA GLY A 209 11.55 -9.36 11.32
C GLY A 209 10.07 -9.14 11.59
N ALA A 210 9.55 -7.90 11.50
CA ALA A 210 8.12 -7.63 11.66
C ALA A 210 7.29 -8.18 10.50
N ASN A 211 6.06 -8.57 10.78
CA ASN A 211 5.09 -8.98 9.76
C ASN A 211 4.21 -7.79 9.36
N LEU A 212 4.44 -7.19 8.21
CA LEU A 212 3.72 -6.03 7.64
C LEU A 212 2.90 -6.42 6.40
N ARG A 213 2.53 -7.71 6.27
CA ARG A 213 1.73 -8.17 5.13
C ARG A 213 0.43 -7.39 5.03
N TRP A 214 0.07 -6.95 3.84
CA TRP A 214 -1.18 -6.21 3.59
C TRP A 214 -1.31 -4.87 4.35
N ALA A 215 -0.23 -4.37 4.97
CA ALA A 215 -0.26 -3.09 5.66
C ALA A 215 -0.35 -1.91 4.68
N ASP A 216 -1.00 -0.81 5.09
CA ASP A 216 -0.96 0.46 4.37
C ASP A 216 0.06 1.39 5.04
N LEU A 217 1.24 1.54 4.46
CA LEU A 217 2.28 2.50 4.88
C LEU A 217 2.31 3.73 3.96
N SER A 218 1.26 4.01 3.19
CA SER A 218 1.24 5.14 2.26
C SER A 218 1.66 6.45 2.93
N LYS A 219 2.63 7.14 2.35
CA LYS A 219 3.20 8.42 2.85
C LYS A 219 3.85 8.30 4.25
N ALA A 220 4.12 7.11 4.75
CA ALA A 220 4.82 6.92 6.03
C ALA A 220 6.28 7.38 5.94
N LYS A 221 6.85 7.77 7.07
CA LYS A 221 8.23 8.28 7.19
C LYS A 221 9.08 7.25 7.91
N LEU A 222 9.83 6.44 7.18
CA LEU A 222 10.73 5.39 7.70
C LEU A 222 12.21 5.76 7.56
N SER A 223 12.55 7.06 7.54
CA SER A 223 13.95 7.46 7.38
C SER A 223 14.82 6.88 8.51
N GLY A 224 15.90 6.18 8.16
CA GLY A 224 16.79 5.51 9.10
C GLY A 224 16.19 4.31 9.84
N ALA A 225 15.03 3.79 9.42
CA ALA A 225 14.40 2.64 10.07
C ALA A 225 15.11 1.33 9.71
N ASN A 226 15.09 0.37 10.64
CA ASN A 226 15.60 -0.98 10.44
C ASN A 226 14.43 -1.92 10.06
N LEU A 227 14.41 -2.41 8.82
CA LEU A 227 13.43 -3.36 8.30
C LEU A 227 14.08 -4.70 7.89
N ILE A 228 15.23 -5.04 8.47
CA ILE A 228 15.95 -6.28 8.14
C ILE A 228 15.01 -7.48 8.32
N GLY A 229 14.82 -8.25 7.26
CA GLY A 229 13.98 -9.46 7.25
C GLY A 229 12.49 -9.22 7.50
N ALA A 230 12.00 -7.98 7.42
CA ALA A 230 10.56 -7.70 7.56
C ALA A 230 9.75 -8.26 6.38
N ASP A 231 8.53 -8.73 6.63
CA ASP A 231 7.61 -9.17 5.58
C ASP A 231 6.66 -8.04 5.18
N LEU A 232 6.94 -7.37 4.07
CA LEU A 232 6.16 -6.28 3.47
C LEU A 232 5.33 -6.78 2.28
N SER A 233 5.15 -8.09 2.11
CA SER A 233 4.45 -8.60 0.93
C SER A 233 3.00 -8.11 0.86
N HIS A 234 2.56 -7.72 -0.33
CA HIS A 234 1.25 -7.12 -0.59
C HIS A 234 0.94 -5.82 0.18
N SER A 235 1.93 -5.16 0.78
CA SER A 235 1.72 -3.87 1.44
C SER A 235 1.60 -2.72 0.42
N SER A 236 0.89 -1.66 0.81
CA SER A 236 0.95 -0.37 0.12
C SER A 236 2.05 0.48 0.73
N LEU A 237 3.01 0.89 -0.09
CA LEU A 237 4.18 1.69 0.22
C LEU A 237 4.19 2.98 -0.62
N LEU A 238 3.05 3.40 -1.14
CA LEU A 238 2.91 4.57 -2.01
C LEU A 238 3.50 5.83 -1.37
N GLU A 239 4.39 6.51 -2.07
CA GLU A 239 5.07 7.73 -1.61
C GLU A 239 5.77 7.58 -0.22
N THR A 240 6.14 6.36 0.17
CA THR A 240 6.81 6.10 1.46
C THR A 240 8.26 6.59 1.44
N SER A 241 8.72 7.19 2.54
CA SER A 241 10.12 7.60 2.67
C SER A 241 10.93 6.52 3.39
N PHE A 242 11.80 5.84 2.65
CA PHE A 242 12.79 4.86 3.12
C PHE A 242 14.22 5.46 3.17
N VAL A 243 14.35 6.77 3.28
CA VAL A 243 15.66 7.44 3.22
C VAL A 243 16.60 6.88 4.29
N HIS A 244 17.74 6.30 3.91
CA HIS A 244 18.66 5.60 4.82
C HIS A 244 18.06 4.41 5.60
N ALA A 245 16.95 3.84 5.17
CA ALA A 245 16.39 2.65 5.79
C ALA A 245 17.14 1.38 5.36
N ASP A 246 17.15 0.37 6.23
CA ASP A 246 17.74 -0.93 5.93
C ASP A 246 16.64 -1.96 5.64
N LEU A 247 16.45 -2.32 4.38
CA LEU A 247 15.52 -3.37 3.92
C LEU A 247 16.26 -4.67 3.54
N THR A 248 17.45 -4.90 4.11
CA THR A 248 18.21 -6.14 3.84
C THR A 248 17.35 -7.37 4.13
N GLN A 249 17.26 -8.28 3.16
CA GLN A 249 16.43 -9.50 3.24
C GLN A 249 14.93 -9.28 3.47
N ALA A 250 14.42 -8.06 3.29
CA ALA A 250 12.99 -7.80 3.39
C ALA A 250 12.21 -8.50 2.27
N ASN A 251 11.01 -8.97 2.58
CA ASN A 251 10.11 -9.54 1.59
C ASN A 251 9.17 -8.46 1.05
N LEU A 252 9.42 -7.96 -0.16
CA LEU A 252 8.60 -6.94 -0.83
C LEU A 252 7.65 -7.53 -1.87
N VAL A 253 7.50 -8.86 -1.97
CA VAL A 253 6.70 -9.50 -3.04
C VAL A 253 5.32 -8.85 -3.18
N ARG A 254 5.03 -8.34 -4.38
CA ARG A 254 3.77 -7.65 -4.73
C ARG A 254 3.44 -6.42 -3.86
N ALA A 255 4.44 -5.80 -3.24
CA ALA A 255 4.26 -4.51 -2.59
C ALA A 255 4.13 -3.39 -3.65
N ASP A 256 3.29 -2.41 -3.36
CA ASP A 256 3.11 -1.23 -4.22
C ASP A 256 3.84 -0.02 -3.63
N TRP A 257 5.01 0.29 -4.15
CA TRP A 257 5.85 1.40 -3.68
C TRP A 257 6.02 2.52 -4.71
N GLU A 258 5.04 2.73 -5.59
CA GLU A 258 5.10 3.84 -6.56
C GLU A 258 5.36 5.18 -5.83
N GLY A 259 6.36 5.93 -6.30
CA GLY A 259 6.76 7.20 -5.71
C GLY A 259 7.58 7.10 -4.43
N ALA A 260 7.95 5.90 -3.98
CA ALA A 260 8.77 5.75 -2.76
C ALA A 260 10.18 6.34 -2.92
N ASP A 261 10.68 6.89 -1.80
CA ASP A 261 12.01 7.46 -1.70
C ASP A 261 12.97 6.52 -0.98
N LEU A 262 13.80 5.82 -1.75
CA LEU A 262 14.80 4.86 -1.29
C LEU A 262 16.21 5.47 -1.23
N SER A 263 16.32 6.80 -1.17
CA SER A 263 17.63 7.47 -1.20
C SER A 263 18.48 7.04 0.00
N GLY A 264 19.68 6.50 -0.27
CA GLY A 264 20.56 5.97 0.77
C GLY A 264 20.08 4.68 1.45
N ALA A 265 18.98 4.07 0.99
CA ALA A 265 18.47 2.82 1.55
C ALA A 265 19.32 1.60 1.16
N THR A 266 19.26 0.53 1.94
CA THR A 266 19.90 -0.76 1.61
C THR A 266 18.84 -1.82 1.28
N LEU A 267 18.99 -2.54 0.16
CA LEU A 267 18.01 -3.57 -0.28
C LEU A 267 18.66 -4.93 -0.60
N THR A 268 19.89 -5.16 -0.17
CA THR A 268 20.59 -6.41 -0.47
C THR A 268 19.82 -7.63 0.05
N GLY A 269 19.55 -8.58 -0.84
CA GLY A 269 18.80 -9.79 -0.56
C GLY A 269 17.29 -9.63 -0.44
N ALA A 270 16.75 -8.45 -0.76
CA ALA A 270 15.31 -8.25 -0.77
C ALA A 270 14.61 -9.10 -1.86
N LYS A 271 13.40 -9.56 -1.55
CA LYS A 271 12.54 -10.31 -2.48
C LYS A 271 11.57 -9.36 -3.17
N MET A 272 11.60 -9.29 -4.50
CA MET A 272 10.95 -8.22 -5.28
C MET A 272 10.05 -8.72 -6.43
N PHE A 273 9.57 -9.96 -6.36
CA PHE A 273 8.68 -10.47 -7.40
C PHE A 273 7.35 -9.68 -7.46
N GLY A 274 6.96 -9.23 -8.66
CA GLY A 274 5.73 -8.48 -8.88
C GLY A 274 5.74 -7.06 -8.28
N VAL A 275 6.92 -6.48 -8.10
CA VAL A 275 7.10 -5.12 -7.57
C VAL A 275 7.53 -4.19 -8.71
N SER A 276 6.93 -3.00 -8.79
CA SER A 276 7.34 -1.99 -9.78
C SER A 276 8.81 -1.62 -9.60
N ARG A 277 9.53 -1.33 -10.68
CA ARG A 277 10.93 -0.85 -10.62
C ARG A 277 11.05 0.60 -11.06
N PHE A 278 9.91 1.29 -11.18
CA PHE A 278 9.80 2.59 -11.82
C PHE A 278 9.26 3.63 -10.84
N HIS A 279 9.52 4.91 -11.14
CA HIS A 279 9.10 6.05 -10.31
C HIS A 279 9.63 6.00 -8.87
N LEU A 280 10.81 5.42 -8.68
CA LEU A 280 11.51 5.37 -7.40
C LEU A 280 12.59 6.44 -7.36
N ARG A 281 12.87 6.98 -6.17
CA ARG A 281 14.08 7.77 -5.94
C ARG A 281 15.13 6.87 -5.32
N THR A 282 16.24 6.63 -6.02
CA THR A 282 17.26 5.64 -5.64
C THR A 282 18.65 6.25 -5.44
N GLN A 283 18.71 7.56 -5.15
CA GLN A 283 19.97 8.30 -5.02
C GLN A 283 20.78 7.78 -3.84
N GLY A 284 21.99 7.27 -4.09
CA GLY A 284 22.85 6.70 -3.04
C GLY A 284 22.33 5.39 -2.44
N MET A 285 21.32 4.76 -3.02
CA MET A 285 20.80 3.46 -2.60
C MET A 285 21.87 2.36 -2.81
N ALA A 286 22.00 1.46 -1.84
CA ALA A 286 22.94 0.35 -1.85
C ALA A 286 22.21 -0.98 -2.08
N CYS A 287 22.61 -1.74 -3.09
CA CYS A 287 22.05 -3.05 -3.37
C CYS A 287 23.05 -3.91 -4.12
N GLU A 288 23.44 -5.04 -3.52
CA GLU A 288 24.36 -6.00 -4.15
C GLU A 288 23.60 -7.04 -4.98
N TRP A 289 22.43 -7.47 -4.49
CA TRP A 289 21.61 -8.45 -5.18
C TRP A 289 20.16 -8.41 -4.69
N VAL A 290 19.23 -8.88 -5.53
CA VAL A 290 17.82 -9.08 -5.20
C VAL A 290 17.33 -10.42 -5.74
N ASP A 291 16.28 -10.95 -5.14
CA ASP A 291 15.56 -12.12 -5.64
C ASP A 291 14.25 -11.70 -6.30
N ILE A 292 14.11 -11.98 -7.59
CA ILE A 292 12.89 -11.71 -8.37
C ILE A 292 12.11 -13.00 -8.69
N SER A 293 12.46 -14.13 -8.07
CA SER A 293 11.78 -15.40 -8.31
C SER A 293 10.31 -15.37 -7.84
N PRO A 294 9.37 -15.92 -8.63
CA PRO A 294 7.95 -15.97 -8.26
C PRO A 294 7.66 -16.62 -6.90
N ASN A 295 8.45 -17.64 -6.55
CA ASN A 295 8.29 -18.43 -5.34
C ASN A 295 9.26 -18.03 -4.23
N SER A 296 10.09 -17.00 -4.43
CA SER A 296 11.16 -16.63 -3.49
C SER A 296 12.10 -17.79 -3.15
N ASP A 297 12.40 -18.63 -4.15
CA ASP A 297 13.22 -19.83 -4.07
C ASP A 297 14.64 -19.59 -4.60
N HIS A 298 15.02 -18.33 -4.81
CA HIS A 298 16.29 -17.91 -5.38
C HIS A 298 16.56 -18.46 -6.80
N SER A 299 15.53 -18.91 -7.52
CA SER A 299 15.70 -19.37 -8.90
C SER A 299 16.07 -18.23 -9.87
N GLN A 300 15.80 -16.98 -9.49
CA GLN A 300 16.06 -15.78 -10.28
C GLN A 300 16.67 -14.69 -9.38
N VAL A 301 17.98 -14.79 -9.16
CA VAL A 301 18.75 -13.80 -8.42
C VAL A 301 19.43 -12.84 -9.40
N CYS A 302 19.21 -11.54 -9.21
CA CYS A 302 19.90 -10.49 -9.94
C CYS A 302 21.03 -9.94 -9.07
N ARG A 303 22.27 -9.97 -9.58
CA ARG A 303 23.43 -9.34 -8.92
C ARG A 303 23.80 -8.03 -9.61
N PHE A 304 24.12 -7.02 -8.82
CA PHE A 304 24.34 -5.67 -9.33
C PHE A 304 25.80 -5.22 -9.24
N THR A 305 26.23 -4.55 -10.30
CA THR A 305 27.36 -3.61 -10.32
C THR A 305 26.80 -2.19 -10.21
N PRO A 306 27.61 -1.18 -9.85
CA PRO A 306 27.14 0.21 -9.79
C PRO A 306 26.49 0.70 -11.11
N GLU A 307 26.96 0.20 -12.26
CA GLU A 307 26.50 0.57 -13.60
C GLU A 307 25.15 -0.05 -13.96
N ASN A 308 24.94 -1.33 -13.63
CA ASN A 308 23.71 -2.04 -13.99
C ASN A 308 22.56 -1.76 -13.01
N PHE A 309 22.88 -1.34 -11.79
CA PHE A 309 21.93 -0.99 -10.73
C PHE A 309 21.03 0.17 -11.17
N GLN A 310 21.65 1.25 -11.67
CA GLN A 310 20.94 2.42 -12.17
C GLN A 310 20.01 2.04 -13.32
N LYS A 311 20.45 1.17 -14.22
CA LYS A 311 19.59 0.66 -15.30
C LYS A 311 18.41 -0.14 -14.75
N PHE A 312 18.58 -0.95 -13.70
CA PHE A 312 17.49 -1.77 -13.16
C PHE A 312 16.38 -0.94 -12.49
N PHE A 313 16.76 0.10 -11.73
CA PHE A 313 15.82 0.88 -10.89
C PHE A 313 15.39 2.24 -11.47
N ASN A 314 16.07 2.77 -12.49
CA ASN A 314 15.78 4.10 -13.05
C ASN A 314 15.29 4.08 -14.50
N GLN A 315 14.61 3.02 -14.91
CA GLN A 315 13.94 2.99 -16.22
C GLN A 315 12.62 3.78 -16.19
N THR A 316 12.26 4.34 -17.34
CA THR A 316 10.87 4.78 -17.56
C THR A 316 10.02 3.53 -17.74
N PRO A 317 8.80 3.44 -17.16
CA PRO A 317 7.95 2.29 -17.42
C PRO A 317 7.70 2.21 -18.93
N PRO A 318 7.84 1.02 -19.55
CA PRO A 318 7.45 0.86 -20.93
C PRO A 318 5.94 1.14 -21.07
N ILE A 319 5.57 1.94 -22.07
CA ILE A 319 4.22 2.46 -22.25
C ILE A 319 3.72 2.15 -23.65
N VAL A 320 2.47 1.67 -23.73
CA VAL A 320 1.66 1.72 -24.94
C VAL A 320 0.78 2.95 -24.87
N GLN A 321 0.88 3.83 -25.87
CA GLN A 321 0.03 5.00 -25.98
C GLN A 321 -0.86 4.89 -27.22
N ILE A 322 -2.16 5.11 -27.01
CA ILE A 322 -3.16 5.24 -28.07
C ILE A 322 -3.73 6.65 -27.95
N ALA A 323 -3.46 7.49 -28.93
CA ALA A 323 -4.10 8.79 -29.06
C ALA A 323 -5.31 8.64 -29.99
N ILE A 324 -6.44 9.18 -29.58
CA ILE A 324 -7.72 9.17 -30.29
C ILE A 324 -8.07 10.61 -30.62
N ASP A 325 -8.35 10.92 -31.88
CA ASP A 325 -8.65 12.28 -32.33
C ASP A 325 -10.12 12.68 -32.07
N ARG A 326 -10.58 12.40 -30.84
CA ARG A 326 -11.89 12.77 -30.31
C ARG A 326 -11.83 12.86 -28.77
N PRO A 327 -12.50 13.82 -28.13
CA PRO A 327 -12.68 13.81 -26.68
C PRO A 327 -13.54 12.61 -26.26
N ILE A 328 -13.26 12.06 -25.08
CA ILE A 328 -14.02 10.97 -24.50
C ILE A 328 -15.30 11.50 -23.86
N ASP A 329 -16.43 10.86 -24.18
CA ASP A 329 -17.73 11.13 -23.55
C ASP A 329 -18.11 10.00 -22.56
N CYS A 330 -19.24 10.16 -21.88
CA CYS A 330 -19.70 9.20 -20.87
C CYS A 330 -19.98 7.81 -21.47
N GLU A 331 -20.51 7.75 -22.68
CA GLU A 331 -20.86 6.50 -23.34
C GLU A 331 -19.60 5.75 -23.78
N ALA A 332 -18.64 6.47 -24.36
CA ALA A 332 -17.32 5.96 -24.73
C ALA A 332 -16.55 5.43 -23.51
N ASN A 333 -16.57 6.15 -22.38
CA ASN A 333 -15.90 5.71 -21.17
C ASN A 333 -16.50 4.40 -20.62
N LEU A 334 -17.84 4.28 -20.60
CA LEU A 334 -18.52 3.06 -20.20
C LEU A 334 -18.21 1.88 -21.15
N ALA A 335 -18.20 2.15 -22.46
CA ALA A 335 -17.87 1.15 -23.47
C ALA A 335 -16.43 0.63 -23.28
N LEU A 336 -15.45 1.52 -23.13
CA LEU A 336 -14.06 1.15 -22.86
C LEU A 336 -13.92 0.31 -21.59
N ALA A 337 -14.56 0.71 -20.50
CA ALA A 337 -14.51 -0.02 -19.24
C ALA A 337 -15.02 -1.47 -19.40
N LYS A 338 -16.17 -1.65 -20.05
CA LYS A 338 -16.76 -2.99 -20.28
C LYS A 338 -15.90 -3.83 -21.24
N ILE A 339 -15.36 -3.22 -22.30
CA ILE A 339 -14.53 -3.93 -23.27
C ILE A 339 -13.21 -4.37 -22.62
N TYR A 340 -12.51 -3.50 -21.89
CA TYR A 340 -11.26 -3.87 -21.23
C TYR A 340 -11.46 -4.87 -20.09
N GLN A 341 -12.59 -4.81 -19.38
CA GLN A 341 -12.96 -5.86 -18.42
C GLN A 341 -13.11 -7.23 -19.11
N ALA A 342 -13.80 -7.30 -20.25
CA ALA A 342 -13.96 -8.53 -21.00
C ALA A 342 -12.63 -9.05 -21.56
N ILE A 343 -11.77 -8.15 -22.04
CA ILE A 343 -10.41 -8.51 -22.47
C ILE A 343 -9.61 -9.11 -21.31
N ALA A 344 -9.68 -8.51 -20.12
CA ALA A 344 -8.98 -9.01 -18.94
C ALA A 344 -9.49 -10.38 -18.46
N GLN A 345 -10.76 -10.71 -18.69
CA GLN A 345 -11.33 -12.03 -18.38
C GLN A 345 -10.88 -13.13 -19.35
N GLU A 346 -10.73 -12.79 -20.63
CA GLU A 346 -10.39 -13.74 -21.70
C GLU A 346 -8.88 -13.91 -21.93
N ASN A 347 -8.08 -12.97 -21.42
CA ASN A 347 -6.62 -12.98 -21.55
C ASN A 347 -5.95 -13.42 -20.25
N SER A 348 -5.10 -14.45 -20.32
CA SER A 348 -4.26 -14.86 -19.19
C SER A 348 -3.22 -13.80 -18.80
N GLU A 349 -2.91 -12.88 -19.71
CA GLU A 349 -2.09 -11.70 -19.42
C GLU A 349 -3.01 -10.57 -18.96
N ALA A 350 -2.96 -10.24 -17.66
CA ALA A 350 -3.77 -9.16 -17.10
C ALA A 350 -3.51 -7.84 -17.83
N ILE A 351 -4.58 -7.21 -18.32
CA ILE A 351 -4.54 -5.83 -18.81
C ILE A 351 -5.05 -4.94 -17.70
N GLU A 352 -4.17 -4.10 -17.19
CA GLU A 352 -4.58 -3.03 -16.29
C GLU A 352 -5.32 -1.93 -17.07
N PRO A 353 -6.33 -1.29 -16.46
CA PRO A 353 -7.02 -0.17 -17.07
C PRO A 353 -6.04 0.94 -17.46
N PRO A 354 -6.23 1.60 -18.63
CA PRO A 354 -5.35 2.68 -19.02
C PRO A 354 -5.57 3.91 -18.14
N SER A 355 -4.52 4.71 -17.95
CA SER A 355 -4.72 6.11 -17.57
C SER A 355 -5.30 6.87 -18.76
N ILE A 356 -6.34 7.66 -18.53
CA ILE A 356 -7.05 8.43 -19.56
C ILE A 356 -6.76 9.91 -19.35
N GLU A 357 -6.19 10.56 -20.36
CA GLU A 357 -6.06 12.01 -20.43
C GLU A 357 -7.03 12.52 -21.50
N ALA A 358 -8.03 13.29 -21.07
CA ALA A 358 -9.05 13.86 -21.94
C ALA A 358 -8.79 15.36 -22.14
N ASP A 359 -8.53 15.74 -23.37
CA ASP A 359 -8.39 17.12 -23.82
C ASP A 359 -9.61 17.53 -24.67
N TYR A 360 -9.82 18.81 -24.92
CA TYR A 360 -10.98 19.34 -25.66
C TYR A 360 -11.09 18.79 -27.10
N ARG A 361 -9.98 18.28 -27.65
CA ARG A 361 -9.91 17.73 -29.01
C ARG A 361 -9.57 16.24 -29.06
N ARG A 362 -8.93 15.70 -28.03
CA ARG A 362 -8.27 14.39 -28.09
C ARG A 362 -8.38 13.64 -26.79
N THR A 363 -8.29 12.32 -26.90
CA THR A 363 -8.15 11.44 -25.74
C THR A 363 -6.88 10.64 -25.89
N ILE A 364 -6.08 10.57 -24.83
CA ILE A 364 -4.86 9.75 -24.79
C ILE A 364 -5.08 8.65 -23.76
N LEU A 365 -5.01 7.40 -24.23
CA LEU A 365 -4.96 6.22 -23.38
C LEU A 365 -3.50 5.80 -23.23
N ARG A 366 -3.05 5.60 -21.99
CA ARG A 366 -1.71 5.05 -21.71
C ARG A 366 -1.83 3.77 -20.89
N PHE A 367 -1.25 2.70 -21.40
CA PHE A 367 -1.11 1.41 -20.72
C PHE A 367 0.34 1.25 -20.32
N ARG A 368 0.58 1.00 -19.04
CA ARG A 368 1.92 0.70 -18.51
C ARG A 368 2.12 -0.81 -18.58
N VAL A 369 3.35 -1.25 -18.82
CA VAL A 369 3.72 -2.67 -18.74
C VAL A 369 4.97 -2.84 -17.89
N GLU A 370 5.14 -4.03 -17.30
CA GLU A 370 6.24 -4.33 -16.37
C GLU A 370 7.60 -4.54 -17.08
N THR A 371 7.56 -5.01 -18.32
CA THR A 371 8.72 -5.41 -19.13
C THR A 371 8.51 -5.07 -20.61
N ASP A 372 9.59 -4.79 -21.33
CA ASP A 372 9.53 -4.34 -22.73
C ASP A 372 8.92 -5.39 -23.68
N ASP A 373 9.11 -6.68 -23.40
CA ASP A 373 8.55 -7.79 -24.18
C ASP A 373 7.01 -7.84 -24.15
N ARG A 374 6.39 -7.17 -23.17
CA ARG A 374 4.92 -7.05 -23.04
C ARG A 374 4.33 -5.89 -23.84
N LEU A 375 5.14 -4.97 -24.40
CA LEU A 375 4.67 -3.81 -25.17
C LEU A 375 3.79 -4.21 -26.37
N PHE A 376 4.25 -5.15 -27.18
CA PHE A 376 3.55 -5.59 -28.39
C PHE A 376 2.27 -6.40 -28.07
N PRO A 377 2.29 -7.40 -27.15
CA PRO A 377 1.08 -8.06 -26.67
C PRO A 377 0.06 -7.08 -26.08
N MET A 378 0.52 -6.12 -25.26
CA MET A 378 -0.35 -5.10 -24.67
C MET A 378 -0.99 -4.23 -25.76
N LEU A 379 -0.20 -3.74 -26.74
CA LEU A 379 -0.75 -2.96 -27.85
C LEU A 379 -1.77 -3.75 -28.67
N PHE A 380 -1.51 -5.04 -28.94
CA PHE A 380 -2.43 -5.89 -29.68
C PHE A 380 -3.81 -5.89 -29.04
N ALA A 381 -3.88 -6.06 -27.73
CA ALA A 381 -5.14 -6.12 -27.01
C ALA A 381 -5.75 -4.72 -26.75
N ALA A 382 -4.91 -3.73 -26.42
CA ALA A 382 -5.34 -2.35 -26.15
C ALA A 382 -6.02 -1.68 -27.35
N ILE A 383 -5.60 -1.99 -28.59
CA ILE A 383 -6.18 -1.36 -29.79
C ILE A 383 -7.49 -2.01 -30.25
N LEU A 384 -7.84 -3.20 -29.75
CA LEU A 384 -9.01 -3.97 -30.18
C LEU A 384 -10.34 -3.20 -30.20
N PRO A 385 -10.63 -2.28 -29.25
CA PRO A 385 -11.88 -1.52 -29.27
C PRO A 385 -12.05 -0.61 -30.49
N PHE A 386 -10.95 -0.26 -31.18
CA PHE A 386 -10.94 0.82 -32.17
C PHE A 386 -11.03 0.31 -33.61
N ALA A 387 -11.65 1.10 -34.50
CA ALA A 387 -11.79 0.76 -35.92
C ALA A 387 -10.44 0.53 -36.63
N ASP A 388 -9.38 1.17 -36.14
CA ASP A 388 -8.00 1.06 -36.64
C ASP A 388 -7.26 -0.21 -36.17
N ALA A 389 -7.89 -1.08 -35.35
CA ALA A 389 -7.25 -2.26 -34.77
C ALA A 389 -6.56 -3.15 -35.82
N ARG A 390 -7.28 -3.48 -36.90
CA ARG A 390 -6.75 -4.35 -37.96
C ARG A 390 -5.53 -3.75 -38.65
N ALA A 391 -5.55 -2.45 -38.92
CA ALA A 391 -4.42 -1.77 -39.56
C ALA A 391 -3.22 -1.68 -38.61
N THR A 392 -3.46 -1.41 -37.33
CA THR A 392 -2.42 -1.40 -36.29
C THR A 392 -1.78 -2.78 -36.13
N HIS A 393 -2.58 -3.87 -36.11
CA HIS A 393 -2.05 -5.24 -36.03
C HIS A 393 -1.19 -5.62 -37.24
N GLN A 394 -1.57 -5.16 -38.44
CA GLN A 394 -0.78 -5.36 -39.66
C GLN A 394 0.55 -4.62 -39.59
N ALA A 395 0.54 -3.34 -39.21
CA ALA A 395 1.76 -2.55 -39.04
C ALA A 395 2.68 -3.18 -37.99
N MET A 396 2.13 -3.57 -36.84
CA MET A 396 2.85 -4.27 -35.78
C MET A 396 3.52 -5.57 -36.27
N SER A 397 2.81 -6.37 -37.07
CA SER A 397 3.35 -7.61 -37.65
C SER A 397 4.49 -7.32 -38.65
N GLN A 398 4.40 -6.23 -39.41
CA GLN A 398 5.48 -5.78 -40.31
C GLN A 398 6.70 -5.31 -39.52
N THR A 399 6.50 -4.50 -38.48
CA THR A 399 7.56 -4.06 -37.56
C THR A 399 8.31 -5.25 -36.97
N ILE A 400 7.62 -6.28 -36.47
CA ILE A 400 8.29 -7.46 -35.90
C ILE A 400 9.08 -8.25 -36.96
N ARG A 401 8.57 -8.33 -38.21
CA ARG A 401 9.30 -8.99 -39.31
C ARG A 401 10.54 -8.19 -39.76
N LEU A 402 10.53 -6.87 -39.65
CA LEU A 402 11.71 -6.04 -39.93
C LEU A 402 12.83 -6.33 -38.94
N ILE A 403 12.50 -6.54 -37.66
CA ILE A 403 13.48 -6.99 -36.64
C ILE A 403 14.15 -8.29 -37.10
N GLN A 404 13.36 -9.24 -37.60
CA GLN A 404 13.87 -10.55 -38.00
C GLN A 404 14.73 -10.50 -39.28
N SER A 405 14.34 -9.69 -40.27
CA SER A 405 15.02 -9.68 -41.58
C SER A 405 16.24 -8.76 -41.66
N LYS A 406 16.23 -7.64 -40.92
CA LYS A 406 17.28 -6.60 -41.00
C LYS A 406 18.28 -6.60 -39.85
N SER A 407 18.04 -7.38 -38.80
CA SER A 407 18.97 -7.51 -37.67
C SER A 407 20.37 -7.98 -38.07
N ASN A 408 20.48 -8.97 -38.95
CA ASN A 408 21.77 -9.49 -39.42
C ASN A 408 22.55 -8.53 -40.32
N GLU A 409 21.86 -7.57 -40.97
CA GLU A 409 22.49 -6.60 -41.88
C GLU A 409 23.00 -5.36 -41.15
N LEU A 410 22.29 -4.94 -40.08
CA LEU A 410 22.50 -3.64 -39.44
C LEU A 410 23.09 -3.73 -38.03
N LEU A 411 23.09 -4.90 -37.39
CA LEU A 411 23.57 -5.10 -36.02
C LEU A 411 24.78 -6.04 -35.93
N GLY A 412 25.50 -5.98 -34.81
CA GLY A 412 26.52 -6.97 -34.45
C GLY A 412 25.92 -8.37 -34.21
N VAL A 413 26.75 -9.40 -34.27
CA VAL A 413 26.31 -10.82 -34.22
C VAL A 413 25.52 -11.15 -32.94
N LYS A 414 25.88 -10.57 -31.80
CA LYS A 414 25.22 -10.85 -30.51
C LYS A 414 23.85 -10.18 -30.44
N GLU A 415 23.79 -8.92 -30.86
CA GLU A 415 22.59 -8.09 -30.88
C GLU A 415 21.59 -8.62 -31.91
N ALA A 416 22.07 -9.06 -33.08
CA ALA A 416 21.24 -9.66 -34.11
C ALA A 416 20.57 -10.95 -33.63
N ASN A 417 21.30 -11.80 -32.92
CA ASN A 417 20.76 -13.03 -32.32
C ASN A 417 19.71 -12.74 -31.22
N GLN A 418 19.92 -11.71 -30.39
CA GLN A 418 18.94 -11.29 -29.38
C GLN A 418 17.66 -10.75 -30.04
N ALA A 419 17.81 -9.87 -31.03
CA ALA A 419 16.70 -9.32 -31.79
C ALA A 419 15.89 -10.43 -32.51
N ALA A 420 16.57 -11.42 -33.08
CA ALA A 420 15.93 -12.57 -33.71
C ALA A 420 15.12 -13.40 -32.69
N LYS A 421 15.72 -13.76 -31.53
CA LYS A 421 15.01 -14.49 -30.46
C LYS A 421 13.79 -13.74 -29.97
N LEU A 422 13.91 -12.43 -29.71
CA LEU A 422 12.80 -11.59 -29.30
C LEU A 422 11.69 -11.58 -30.35
N SER A 423 12.03 -11.40 -31.63
CA SER A 423 11.04 -11.37 -32.71
C SER A 423 10.23 -12.67 -32.80
N VAL A 424 10.89 -13.84 -32.62
CA VAL A 424 10.22 -15.14 -32.61
C VAL A 424 9.30 -15.27 -31.40
N SER A 425 9.77 -14.90 -30.22
CA SER A 425 8.97 -14.91 -28.98
C SER A 425 7.73 -14.02 -29.12
N LEU A 426 7.90 -12.78 -29.60
CA LEU A 426 6.80 -11.85 -29.83
C LEU A 426 5.77 -12.40 -30.82
N LEU A 427 6.21 -12.99 -31.95
CA LEU A 427 5.30 -13.60 -32.92
C LEU A 427 4.53 -14.79 -32.32
N GLN A 428 5.17 -15.60 -31.48
CA GLN A 428 4.51 -16.71 -30.79
C GLN A 428 3.45 -16.19 -29.80
N THR A 429 3.80 -15.18 -29.00
CA THR A 429 2.86 -14.54 -28.06
C THR A 429 1.68 -13.92 -28.80
N LEU A 430 1.92 -13.21 -29.90
CA LEU A 430 0.85 -12.63 -30.73
C LEU A 430 -0.07 -13.70 -31.32
N ARG A 431 0.46 -14.84 -31.75
CA ARG A 431 -0.38 -15.97 -32.21
C ARG A 431 -1.24 -16.55 -31.10
N ARG A 432 -0.71 -16.62 -29.87
CA ARG A 432 -1.45 -17.12 -28.70
C ARG A 432 -2.63 -16.21 -28.36
N ILE A 433 -2.45 -14.89 -28.45
CA ILE A 433 -3.51 -13.92 -28.13
C ILE A 433 -4.41 -13.56 -29.32
N ALA A 434 -4.07 -13.98 -30.55
CA ALA A 434 -4.88 -13.73 -31.74
C ALA A 434 -6.38 -14.15 -31.63
N PRO A 435 -6.74 -15.28 -30.98
CA PRO A 435 -8.14 -15.66 -30.79
C PRO A 435 -8.96 -14.68 -29.94
N LEU A 436 -8.31 -13.82 -29.14
CA LEU A 436 -8.96 -12.82 -28.29
C LEU A 436 -9.90 -11.93 -29.10
N GLN A 437 -9.50 -11.53 -30.32
CA GLN A 437 -10.31 -10.70 -31.21
C GLN A 437 -11.68 -11.32 -31.49
N GLN A 438 -11.72 -12.63 -31.78
CA GLN A 438 -12.98 -13.33 -32.09
C GLN A 438 -13.86 -13.45 -30.84
N LYS A 439 -13.25 -13.68 -29.67
CA LYS A 439 -13.97 -13.85 -28.39
C LYS A 439 -14.66 -12.56 -27.94
N ILE A 440 -14.03 -11.41 -28.12
CA ILE A 440 -14.59 -10.11 -27.72
C ILE A 440 -15.48 -9.47 -28.78
N GLN A 441 -15.46 -9.97 -30.03
CA GLN A 441 -16.24 -9.43 -31.15
C GLN A 441 -17.73 -9.24 -30.83
N PRO A 442 -18.42 -10.17 -30.13
CA PRO A 442 -19.82 -9.97 -29.74
C PRO A 442 -19.97 -8.71 -28.89
N ILE A 443 -19.09 -8.48 -27.93
CA ILE A 443 -19.15 -7.32 -27.03
C ILE A 443 -18.90 -6.02 -27.78
N LEU A 444 -17.90 -6.01 -28.67
CA LEU A 444 -17.62 -4.86 -29.54
C LEU A 444 -18.85 -4.45 -30.35
N SER A 445 -19.62 -5.42 -30.86
CA SER A 445 -20.83 -5.13 -31.64
C SER A 445 -21.99 -4.54 -30.85
N HIS A 446 -21.97 -4.59 -29.51
CA HIS A 446 -22.98 -3.96 -28.65
C HIS A 446 -22.72 -2.46 -28.43
N PHE A 447 -21.51 -1.98 -28.72
CA PHE A 447 -21.14 -0.58 -28.54
C PHE A 447 -20.93 0.08 -29.91
N ASN A 448 -21.88 0.92 -30.31
CA ASN A 448 -21.74 1.75 -31.50
C ASN A 448 -21.52 3.22 -31.10
N VAL A 449 -20.31 3.49 -30.60
CA VAL A 449 -19.94 4.83 -30.13
C VAL A 449 -18.96 5.44 -31.13
N ASP A 450 -19.26 6.65 -31.60
CA ASP A 450 -18.42 7.38 -32.57
C ASP A 450 -16.95 7.47 -32.14
N PHE A 451 -16.71 7.54 -30.83
CA PHE A 451 -15.38 7.55 -30.23
C PHE A 451 -14.51 6.37 -30.67
N LEU A 452 -15.07 5.16 -30.75
CA LEU A 452 -14.33 3.95 -31.16
C LEU A 452 -14.01 3.94 -32.67
N ASN A 453 -14.74 4.73 -33.45
CA ASN A 453 -14.55 4.91 -34.89
C ASN A 453 -13.62 6.09 -35.23
N ALA A 454 -13.22 6.88 -34.24
CA ALA A 454 -12.34 8.03 -34.46
C ALA A 454 -10.93 7.58 -34.91
N PRO A 455 -10.24 8.38 -35.75
CA PRO A 455 -8.86 8.12 -36.14
C PRO A 455 -7.95 7.98 -34.92
N THR A 456 -7.07 6.99 -34.95
CA THR A 456 -6.09 6.72 -33.89
C THR A 456 -4.65 6.90 -34.35
N GLN A 457 -3.78 7.18 -33.40
CA GLN A 457 -2.32 7.11 -33.54
C GLN A 457 -1.78 6.27 -32.39
N THR A 458 -0.95 5.26 -32.70
CA THR A 458 -0.40 4.34 -31.70
C THR A 458 1.12 4.40 -31.68
N SER A 459 1.66 4.47 -30.47
CA SER A 459 3.09 4.54 -30.24
C SER A 459 3.49 3.74 -29.00
N LEU A 460 4.68 3.17 -29.05
CA LEU A 460 5.31 2.48 -27.95
C LEU A 460 6.45 3.34 -27.40
N ARG A 461 6.68 3.26 -26.09
CA ARG A 461 7.87 3.79 -25.41
C ARG A 461 8.50 2.62 -24.66
N ASN A 462 9.77 2.34 -24.90
CA ASN A 462 10.48 1.28 -24.18
C ASN A 462 11.05 1.80 -22.84
N SER A 463 11.69 0.90 -22.10
CA SER A 463 12.32 1.21 -20.82
C SER A 463 13.49 2.20 -20.90
N SER A 464 14.13 2.32 -22.07
CA SER A 464 15.20 3.28 -22.38
C SER A 464 14.71 4.62 -22.93
N ASP A 465 13.42 4.94 -22.80
CA ASP A 465 12.80 6.18 -23.29
C ASP A 465 12.85 6.39 -24.83
N LEU A 466 13.13 5.32 -25.59
CA LEU A 466 12.98 5.38 -27.04
C LEU A 466 11.51 5.22 -27.39
N ARG A 467 11.06 5.98 -28.40
CA ARG A 467 9.69 5.93 -28.90
C ARG A 467 9.64 5.32 -30.28
N LEU A 468 8.64 4.47 -30.51
CA LEU A 468 8.37 3.86 -31.81
C LEU A 468 6.90 4.06 -32.15
N GLN A 469 6.62 4.83 -33.20
CA GLN A 469 5.27 4.93 -33.74
C GLN A 469 4.97 3.66 -34.54
N ILE A 470 3.91 2.95 -34.18
CA ILE A 470 3.51 1.71 -34.84
C ILE A 470 2.50 1.98 -35.95
N TYR A 471 1.53 2.86 -35.68
CA TYR A 471 0.49 3.20 -36.64
C TYR A 471 0.06 4.66 -36.47
N GLY A 472 -0.28 5.30 -37.58
CA GLY A 472 -0.91 6.62 -37.59
C GLY A 472 -1.98 6.66 -38.66
N ASN A 473 -3.23 6.87 -38.25
CA ASN A 473 -4.33 7.04 -39.20
C ASN A 473 -4.09 8.30 -40.05
N PRO A 474 -4.19 8.24 -41.39
CA PRO A 474 -3.95 9.39 -42.27
C PRO A 474 -4.87 10.59 -42.04
N ARG A 475 -6.00 10.39 -41.35
CA ARG A 475 -6.96 11.43 -40.96
C ARG A 475 -6.71 11.98 -39.56
N PHE A 476 -5.79 11.40 -38.80
CA PHE A 476 -5.46 11.86 -37.45
C PHE A 476 -4.97 13.32 -37.46
N GLY A 477 -5.57 14.16 -36.63
CA GLY A 477 -5.26 15.59 -36.54
C GLY A 477 -5.86 16.46 -37.66
N LYS A 478 -6.55 15.87 -38.64
CA LYS A 478 -7.30 16.61 -39.66
C LYS A 478 -8.69 16.96 -39.10
N ARG A 479 -9.28 18.06 -39.57
CA ARG A 479 -10.62 18.49 -39.14
C ARG A 479 -11.61 17.35 -39.41
N PHE A 480 -12.33 16.90 -38.39
CA PHE A 480 -13.48 16.00 -38.57
C PHE A 480 -14.49 16.78 -39.44
N LEU A 481 -14.69 16.31 -40.66
CA LEU A 481 -15.74 16.81 -41.54
C LEU A 481 -17.01 16.03 -41.18
N ASP A 482 -18.13 16.71 -40.95
CA ASP A 482 -19.40 16.04 -40.64
C ASP A 482 -19.85 15.18 -41.82
N ALA A 483 -20.72 14.19 -41.57
CA ALA A 483 -21.23 13.28 -42.60
C ALA A 483 -21.87 14.03 -43.80
N MET A 484 -22.46 15.21 -43.57
CA MET A 484 -22.98 16.10 -44.61
C MET A 484 -21.88 16.74 -45.50
N GLU A 485 -20.68 16.96 -44.96
CA GLU A 485 -19.54 17.52 -45.70
C GLU A 485 -18.77 16.45 -46.49
N LEU A 486 -18.90 15.17 -46.11
CA LEU A 486 -18.25 14.03 -46.80
C LEU A 486 -18.90 13.66 -48.14
N ASP A 487 -20.18 13.99 -48.34
CA ASP A 487 -20.89 13.75 -49.60
C ASP A 487 -20.54 14.77 -50.70
N THR A 488 -19.91 15.90 -50.34
CA THR A 488 -19.57 16.99 -51.27
C THR A 488 -18.10 16.99 -51.72
N ILE A 489 -17.29 16.03 -51.29
CA ILE A 489 -15.84 15.99 -51.55
C ILE A 489 -15.49 14.89 -52.58
N PRO A 490 -14.62 15.17 -53.59
CA PRO A 490 -14.26 14.21 -54.64
C PRO A 490 -13.72 12.88 -54.08
N ALA A 491 -14.12 11.77 -54.72
CA ALA A 491 -13.76 10.40 -54.37
C ALA A 491 -12.24 10.13 -54.24
N LEU A 492 -11.36 11.00 -54.77
CA LEU A 492 -9.90 10.91 -54.59
C LEU A 492 -9.43 11.09 -53.12
N LEU A 493 -10.21 11.74 -52.25
CA LEU A 493 -9.93 11.87 -50.81
C LEU A 493 -10.46 10.67 -49.97
N ARG A 494 -11.09 9.68 -50.62
CA ARG A 494 -11.50 8.39 -50.02
C ARG A 494 -10.37 7.35 -50.05
N THR A 495 -9.16 7.74 -50.41
CA THR A 495 -7.97 6.89 -50.35
C THR A 495 -7.56 6.72 -48.88
N LYS A 496 -7.53 5.46 -48.42
CA LYS A 496 -6.83 5.09 -47.18
C LYS A 496 -5.37 5.47 -47.39
N GLY A 497 -4.93 6.60 -46.84
CA GLY A 497 -3.52 6.96 -46.87
C GLY A 497 -2.68 5.81 -46.32
N GLU A 498 -1.47 5.65 -46.86
CA GLU A 498 -0.58 4.59 -46.41
C GLU A 498 -0.19 4.83 -44.93
N PRO A 499 -0.20 3.77 -44.10
CA PRO A 499 0.22 3.89 -42.72
C PRO A 499 1.69 4.31 -42.66
N ILE A 500 2.00 5.21 -41.73
CA ILE A 500 3.39 5.54 -41.40
C ILE A 500 3.96 4.33 -40.63
N VAL A 501 4.62 3.43 -41.35
CA VAL A 501 5.33 2.27 -40.77
C VAL A 501 6.74 2.74 -40.38
N PRO A 502 7.25 2.37 -39.19
CA PRO A 502 8.59 2.75 -38.78
C PRO A 502 9.65 2.11 -39.68
N THR A 503 10.78 2.81 -39.86
CA THR A 503 11.91 2.29 -40.63
C THR A 503 12.58 1.11 -39.91
N ALA A 504 13.32 0.29 -40.67
CA ALA A 504 14.07 -0.82 -40.09
C ALA A 504 15.07 -0.36 -39.02
N ARG A 505 15.71 0.81 -39.22
CA ARG A 505 16.68 1.37 -38.27
C ARG A 505 16.02 1.82 -36.99
N GLU A 506 14.94 2.61 -37.05
CA GLU A 506 14.18 3.02 -35.87
C GLU A 506 13.65 1.82 -35.08
N THR A 507 13.19 0.79 -35.78
CA THR A 507 12.69 -0.44 -35.16
C THR A 507 13.80 -1.19 -34.42
N LEU A 508 14.99 -1.32 -35.02
CA LEU A 508 16.12 -2.01 -34.40
C LEU A 508 16.67 -1.20 -33.22
N ASP A 509 16.84 0.11 -33.37
CA ASP A 509 17.29 1.00 -32.28
C ASP A 509 16.33 0.92 -31.07
N PHE A 510 15.02 0.91 -31.33
CA PHE A 510 13.99 0.74 -30.29
C PHE A 510 14.11 -0.60 -29.56
N VAL A 511 14.34 -1.69 -30.30
CA VAL A 511 14.47 -3.03 -29.70
C VAL A 511 15.79 -3.21 -28.96
N GLN A 512 16.87 -2.58 -29.42
CA GLN A 512 18.15 -2.58 -28.71
C GLN A 512 18.08 -1.85 -27.37
N GLY A 513 17.16 -0.89 -27.23
CA GLY A 513 16.87 -0.25 -25.96
C GLY A 513 16.08 -1.13 -24.97
N PHE A 514 15.74 -2.38 -25.32
CA PHE A 514 15.04 -3.27 -24.40
C PHE A 514 15.98 -3.71 -23.28
N TYR A 515 15.50 -3.60 -22.04
CA TYR A 515 16.25 -4.11 -20.92
C TYR A 515 16.01 -5.62 -20.75
N SER A 516 17.09 -6.40 -20.80
CA SER A 516 17.03 -7.86 -20.61
C SER A 516 17.56 -8.24 -19.24
N LEU A 517 16.70 -8.88 -18.44
CA LEU A 517 17.06 -9.45 -17.13
C LEU A 517 18.09 -10.59 -17.26
N ASP A 518 18.15 -11.26 -18.41
CA ASP A 518 19.12 -12.34 -18.67
C ASP A 518 20.57 -11.88 -18.55
N GLN A 519 20.85 -10.57 -18.72
CA GLN A 519 22.18 -10.01 -18.54
C GLN A 519 22.61 -9.92 -17.06
N LEU A 520 21.67 -10.06 -16.12
CA LEU A 520 21.91 -9.97 -14.67
C LEU A 520 21.85 -11.33 -13.94
N MET A 521 21.35 -12.38 -14.59
CA MET A 521 21.09 -13.69 -14.00
C MET A 521 22.28 -14.67 -14.12
N SER A 522 23.51 -14.17 -14.24
CA SER A 522 24.73 -14.99 -14.38
C SER A 522 25.33 -15.42 -13.04
#